data_AF-A0A505D5G3-F1
#
_entry.id   AF-A0A505D5G3-F1
#
_cell.length_a   1.000
_cell.length_b   1.000
_cell.length_c   1.000
_cell.angle_alpha   90.00
_cell.angle_beta   90.00
_cell.angle_gamma   90.00
#
_symmetry.space_group_name_H-M   'P 1'
#
loop_
_entity.id
_entity.type
_entity.pdbx_description
1 polymer ?
#
loop_
_entity_poly.entity_id
_entity_poly.type
_entity_poly.pdbx_seq_one_letter_code
_entity_poly.pdbx_strand_id
1 'polypeptide(L)'
;MTWIPLLAALIGAMIAMGSALLVERRTTQRETTAEWRRTRRELYARFLAGHAQAGSDLRNIAATPGLEASERYRQTRAAYTHCYASRHELELLAPRTVVDPAEECSRAVRMMRDAVSGGARIDSDQFEELTRRYLDLRLETRDAMRSDIWTDNA
;
A
#
# COMPACT_ATOMS: atom_id res chain seq x y z
N MET A 1 -62.95 27.31 -6.59
CA MET A 1 -61.88 27.26 -7.59
C MET A 1 -60.58 27.82 -6.99
N THR A 2 -59.70 27.02 -6.40
CA THR A 2 -58.42 27.51 -5.81
C THR A 2 -57.43 26.40 -5.38
N TRP A 3 -57.64 25.12 -5.69
CA TRP A 3 -56.76 24.02 -5.22
C TRP A 3 -55.62 23.66 -6.20
N ILE A 4 -55.72 24.07 -7.46
CA ILE A 4 -54.70 23.83 -8.51
C ILE A 4 -53.34 24.46 -8.18
N PRO A 5 -53.26 25.72 -7.69
CA PRO A 5 -51.97 26.33 -7.33
C PRO A 5 -51.27 25.63 -6.16
N LEU A 6 -52.04 25.14 -5.19
CA LEU A 6 -51.51 24.39 -4.04
C LEU A 6 -50.92 23.04 -4.46
N LEU A 7 -51.59 22.33 -5.39
CA LEU A 7 -51.04 21.11 -5.98
C LEU A 7 -49.77 21.37 -6.78
N ALA A 8 -49.73 22.43 -7.57
CA ALA A 8 -48.55 22.81 -8.35
C ALA A 8 -47.36 23.12 -7.44
N ALA A 9 -47.58 23.86 -6.34
CA ALA A 9 -46.54 24.15 -5.35
C ALA A 9 -46.04 22.89 -4.62
N LEU A 10 -46.96 21.99 -4.25
CA LEU A 10 -46.61 20.73 -3.58
C LEU A 10 -45.76 19.83 -4.49
N ILE A 11 -46.12 19.71 -5.77
CA ILE A 11 -45.35 18.97 -6.77
C ILE A 11 -43.98 19.62 -6.98
N GLY A 12 -43.91 20.94 -7.10
CA GLY A 12 -42.65 21.67 -7.23
C GLY A 12 -41.71 21.45 -6.03
N ALA A 13 -42.26 21.47 -4.81
CA ALA A 13 -41.51 21.20 -3.59
C ALA A 13 -41.00 19.76 -3.53
N MET A 14 -41.83 18.77 -3.92
CA MET A 14 -41.41 17.36 -3.99
C MET A 14 -40.29 17.15 -5.02
N ILE A 15 -40.38 17.77 -6.20
CA ILE A 15 -39.35 17.67 -7.23
C ILE A 15 -38.04 18.31 -6.75
N ALA A 16 -38.11 19.49 -6.14
CA ALA A 16 -36.93 20.18 -5.59
C ALA A 16 -36.25 19.34 -4.50
N MET A 17 -37.03 18.81 -3.56
CA MET A 17 -36.53 18.01 -2.44
C MET A 17 -35.98 16.65 -2.91
N GLY A 18 -36.65 15.99 -3.85
CA GLY A 18 -36.17 14.76 -4.46
C GLY A 18 -34.87 14.97 -5.25
N SER A 19 -34.74 16.10 -5.96
CA SER A 19 -33.52 16.45 -6.69
C SER A 19 -32.36 16.75 -5.74
N ALA A 20 -32.62 17.48 -4.64
CA ALA A 20 -31.61 17.78 -3.63
C ALA A 20 -31.07 16.50 -2.96
N LEU A 21 -31.95 15.58 -2.55
CA LEU A 21 -31.55 14.30 -1.94
C LEU A 21 -30.77 13.41 -2.91
N LEU A 22 -31.12 13.40 -4.20
CA LEU A 22 -30.40 12.64 -5.21
C LEU A 22 -29.00 13.21 -5.45
N VAL A 23 -28.89 14.54 -5.48
CA VAL A 23 -27.60 15.25 -5.59
C VAL A 23 -26.74 14.96 -4.37
N GLU A 24 -27.31 15.07 -3.16
CA GLU A 24 -26.61 14.81 -1.90
C GLU A 24 -26.09 13.37 -1.84
N ARG A 25 -26.94 12.37 -2.15
CA ARG A 25 -26.51 10.96 -2.23
C ARG A 25 -25.39 10.74 -3.24
N ARG A 26 -25.46 11.37 -4.42
CA ARG A 26 -24.41 11.27 -5.44
C ARG A 26 -23.11 11.91 -4.97
N THR A 27 -23.19 13.04 -4.28
CA THR A 27 -22.02 13.74 -3.71
C THR A 27 -21.37 12.88 -2.63
N THR A 28 -22.13 12.36 -1.67
CA THR A 28 -21.60 11.49 -0.61
C THR A 28 -20.98 10.20 -1.16
N GLN A 29 -21.59 9.57 -2.18
CA GLN A 29 -20.99 8.41 -2.84
C GLN A 29 -19.68 8.74 -3.57
N ARG A 30 -19.60 9.90 -4.22
CA ARG A 30 -18.38 10.36 -4.89
C ARG A 30 -17.26 10.66 -3.89
N GLU A 31 -17.61 11.32 -2.78
CA GLU A 31 -16.68 11.68 -1.70
C GLU A 31 -16.10 10.43 -1.04
N THR A 32 -16.94 9.49 -0.62
CA THR A 32 -16.51 8.21 -0.03
C THR A 32 -15.61 7.39 -0.97
N THR A 33 -15.91 7.36 -2.27
CA THR A 33 -15.06 6.70 -3.27
C THR A 33 -13.74 7.44 -3.48
N ALA A 34 -13.74 8.78 -3.42
CA ALA A 34 -12.52 9.58 -3.52
C ALA A 34 -11.62 9.40 -2.29
N GLU A 35 -12.21 9.38 -1.09
CA GLU A 35 -11.54 9.12 0.18
C GLU A 35 -10.90 7.73 0.18
N TRP A 36 -11.65 6.69 -0.19
CA TRP A 36 -11.09 5.34 -0.24
C TRP A 36 -9.90 5.22 -1.19
N ARG A 37 -9.99 5.85 -2.36
CA ARG A 37 -8.89 5.90 -3.33
C ARG A 37 -7.67 6.63 -2.77
N ARG A 38 -7.87 7.70 -2.01
CA ARG A 38 -6.77 8.42 -1.35
C ARG A 38 -6.11 7.53 -0.30
N THR A 39 -6.89 6.90 0.56
CA THR A 39 -6.39 5.99 1.60
C THR A 39 -5.59 4.84 1.01
N ARG A 40 -6.07 4.19 -0.08
CA ARG A 40 -5.30 3.12 -0.75
C ARG A 40 -3.98 3.62 -1.34
N ARG A 41 -3.96 4.78 -2.02
CA ARG A 41 -2.72 5.36 -2.55
C ARG A 41 -1.70 5.64 -1.45
N GLU A 42 -2.14 6.22 -0.34
CA GLU A 42 -1.29 6.53 0.81
C GLU A 42 -0.75 5.23 1.46
N LEU A 43 -1.61 4.22 1.62
CA LEU A 43 -1.23 2.89 2.11
C LEU A 43 -0.18 2.22 1.22
N TYR A 44 -0.40 2.19 -0.09
CA TYR A 44 0.51 1.56 -1.06
C TYR A 44 1.85 2.29 -1.13
N ALA A 45 1.83 3.62 -1.14
CA ALA A 45 3.05 4.43 -1.10
C ALA A 45 3.86 4.16 0.17
N ARG A 46 3.20 4.10 1.33
CA ARG A 46 3.85 3.81 2.63
C ARG A 46 4.45 2.42 2.65
N PHE A 47 3.74 1.42 2.14
CA PHE A 47 4.25 0.04 2.04
C PHE A 47 5.52 -0.03 1.18
N LEU A 48 5.46 0.52 -0.04
CA LEU A 48 6.59 0.50 -0.97
C LEU A 48 7.79 1.29 -0.44
N ALA A 49 7.55 2.46 0.16
CA ALA A 49 8.61 3.27 0.76
C ALA A 49 9.29 2.55 1.93
N GLY A 50 8.51 1.92 2.82
CA GLY A 50 9.06 1.14 3.93
C GLY A 50 9.96 -0.01 3.47
N HIS A 51 9.51 -0.77 2.47
CA HIS A 51 10.30 -1.88 1.92
C HIS A 51 11.50 -1.40 1.09
N ALA A 52 11.42 -0.26 0.41
CA ALA A 52 12.55 0.35 -0.30
C ALA A 52 13.63 0.85 0.66
N GLN A 53 13.21 1.45 1.79
CA GLN A 53 14.11 1.86 2.86
C GLN A 53 14.81 0.65 3.48
N ALA A 54 14.04 -0.37 3.87
CA ALA A 54 14.58 -1.60 4.45
C ALA A 54 15.60 -2.28 3.51
N GLY A 55 15.27 -2.41 2.22
CA GLY A 55 16.20 -2.98 1.23
C GLY A 55 17.48 -2.16 1.06
N SER A 56 17.41 -0.84 1.21
CA SER A 56 18.60 0.04 1.14
C SER A 56 19.45 -0.04 2.41
N ASP A 57 18.81 -0.08 3.58
CA ASP A 57 19.50 -0.26 4.86
C ASP A 57 20.23 -1.61 4.91
N LEU A 58 19.59 -2.69 4.44
CA LEU A 58 20.21 -4.00 4.34
C LEU A 58 21.42 -4.01 3.39
N ARG A 59 21.34 -3.31 2.25
CA ARG A 59 22.48 -3.11 1.34
C ARG A 59 23.63 -2.37 2.03
N ASN A 60 23.33 -1.32 2.78
CA ASN A 60 24.33 -0.55 3.51
C ASN A 60 25.02 -1.40 4.59
N ILE A 61 24.26 -2.20 5.33
CA ILE A 61 24.79 -3.12 6.34
C ILE A 61 25.68 -4.18 5.69
N ALA A 62 25.23 -4.78 4.57
CA ALA A 62 25.99 -5.78 3.83
C ALA A 62 27.29 -5.23 3.22
N ALA A 63 27.33 -3.93 2.91
CA ALA A 63 28.52 -3.23 2.42
C ALA A 63 29.49 -2.82 3.54
N THR A 64 29.07 -2.81 4.80
CA THR A 64 29.89 -2.32 5.91
C THR A 64 30.83 -3.43 6.40
N PRO A 65 32.15 -3.30 6.18
CA PRO A 65 33.11 -4.30 6.66
C PRO A 65 33.29 -4.21 8.17
N GLY A 66 33.69 -5.32 8.80
CA GLY A 66 34.13 -5.32 10.20
C GLY A 66 33.03 -5.18 11.25
N LEU A 67 31.75 -5.18 10.87
CA LEU A 67 30.65 -5.24 11.84
C LEU A 67 30.72 -6.55 12.63
N GLU A 68 30.69 -6.45 13.97
CA GLU A 68 30.50 -7.62 14.81
C GLU A 68 29.15 -8.30 14.54
N ALA A 69 29.07 -9.61 14.76
CA ALA A 69 27.86 -10.39 14.48
C ALA A 69 26.64 -9.90 15.29
N SER A 70 26.86 -9.53 16.55
CA SER A 70 25.81 -9.00 17.44
C SER A 70 25.29 -7.64 16.94
N GLU A 71 26.18 -6.77 16.49
CA GLU A 71 25.85 -5.47 15.91
C GLU A 71 25.06 -5.63 14.61
N ARG A 72 25.55 -6.48 13.71
CA ARG A 72 24.90 -6.78 12.43
C ARG A 72 23.50 -7.34 12.62
N TYR A 73 23.30 -8.23 13.59
CA TYR A 73 21.97 -8.74 13.94
C TYR A 73 21.05 -7.61 14.41
N ARG A 74 21.49 -6.72 15.31
CA ARG A 74 20.64 -5.61 15.77
C ARG A 74 20.28 -4.65 14.64
N GLN A 75 21.25 -4.29 13.79
CA GLN A 75 21.02 -3.37 12.68
C GLN A 75 20.08 -3.96 11.62
N THR A 76 20.26 -5.22 11.23
CA THR A 76 19.38 -5.88 10.26
C THR A 76 17.95 -6.04 10.80
N ARG A 77 17.79 -6.33 12.10
CA ARG A 77 16.46 -6.34 12.74
C ARG A 77 15.82 -4.95 12.72
N ALA A 78 16.57 -3.91 13.11
CA ALA A 78 16.09 -2.53 13.10
C ALA A 78 15.66 -2.07 11.70
N ALA A 79 16.44 -2.42 10.67
CA ALA A 79 16.16 -2.09 9.26
C ALA A 79 14.82 -2.64 8.75
N TYR A 80 14.25 -3.67 9.37
CA TYR A 80 12.98 -4.26 8.95
C TYR A 80 11.79 -3.91 9.85
N THR A 81 12.02 -3.39 11.06
CA THR A 81 10.97 -3.22 12.08
C THR A 81 9.78 -2.41 11.58
N HIS A 82 10.00 -1.32 10.83
CA HIS A 82 8.92 -0.48 10.30
C HIS A 82 8.09 -1.13 9.20
N CYS A 83 8.56 -2.23 8.60
CA CYS A 83 7.83 -2.95 7.55
C CYS A 83 6.68 -3.81 8.11
N TYR A 84 6.69 -4.16 9.41
CA TYR A 84 5.60 -4.95 10.00
C TYR A 84 4.28 -4.20 10.03
N ALA A 85 4.30 -2.94 10.46
CA ALA A 85 3.09 -2.12 10.56
C ALA A 85 2.43 -1.93 9.19
N SER A 86 3.21 -1.51 8.18
CA SER A 86 2.67 -1.30 6.83
C SER A 86 2.17 -2.58 6.16
N ARG A 87 2.78 -3.73 6.45
CA ARG A 87 2.28 -5.04 5.99
C ARG A 87 0.91 -5.36 6.60
N HIS A 88 0.73 -5.20 7.91
CA HIS A 88 -0.56 -5.50 8.55
C HIS A 88 -1.67 -4.55 8.11
N GLU A 89 -1.36 -3.26 7.93
CA GLU A 89 -2.31 -2.30 7.35
C GLU A 89 -2.71 -2.71 5.93
N LEU A 90 -1.77 -3.21 5.12
CA LEU A 90 -2.04 -3.68 3.77
C LEU A 90 -2.93 -4.93 3.76
N GLU A 91 -2.62 -5.91 4.60
CA GLU A 91 -3.42 -7.15 4.78
C GLU A 91 -4.87 -6.85 5.16
N LEU A 92 -5.10 -5.78 5.94
CA LEU A 92 -6.42 -5.41 6.42
C LEU A 92 -7.26 -4.67 5.37
N LEU A 93 -6.62 -3.80 4.57
CA LEU A 93 -7.33 -2.80 3.75
C LEU A 93 -7.24 -3.06 2.24
N ALA A 94 -6.28 -3.85 1.78
CA ALA A 94 -6.06 -4.11 0.35
C ALA A 94 -6.74 -5.42 -0.10
N PRO A 95 -7.15 -5.52 -1.37
CA PRO A 95 -7.64 -6.78 -1.92
C PRO A 95 -6.51 -7.81 -2.06
N ARG A 96 -6.89 -9.09 -2.11
CA ARG A 96 -5.93 -10.21 -2.24
C ARG A 96 -5.00 -10.10 -3.44
N THR A 97 -5.50 -9.55 -4.56
CA THR A 97 -4.71 -9.27 -5.76
C THR A 97 -3.48 -8.40 -5.50
N VAL A 98 -3.52 -7.56 -4.46
CA VAL A 98 -2.39 -6.74 -4.00
C VAL A 98 -1.65 -7.39 -2.82
N VAL A 99 -2.38 -8.01 -1.89
CA VAL A 99 -1.78 -8.62 -0.69
C VAL A 99 -0.84 -9.76 -1.07
N ASP A 100 -1.24 -10.67 -1.96
CA ASP A 100 -0.44 -11.87 -2.29
C ASP A 100 0.97 -11.52 -2.83
N PRO A 101 1.15 -10.67 -3.87
CA PRO A 101 2.49 -10.27 -4.31
C PRO A 101 3.24 -9.43 -3.26
N ALA A 102 2.53 -8.62 -2.47
CA ALA A 102 3.14 -7.84 -1.40
C ALA A 102 3.71 -8.73 -0.29
N GLU A 103 3.04 -9.83 0.05
CA GLU A 103 3.55 -10.81 1.01
C GLU A 103 4.84 -11.48 0.53
N GLU A 104 4.90 -11.85 -0.75
CA GLU A 104 6.12 -12.38 -1.36
C GLU A 104 7.26 -11.36 -1.33
N CYS A 105 6.97 -10.10 -1.66
CA CYS A 105 7.94 -9.00 -1.55
C CYS A 105 8.45 -8.83 -0.11
N SER A 106 7.56 -8.82 0.89
CA SER A 106 7.95 -8.80 2.30
C SER A 106 8.78 -10.02 2.70
N ARG A 107 8.45 -11.21 2.18
CA ARG A 107 9.25 -12.42 2.41
C ARG A 107 10.65 -12.29 1.83
N ALA A 108 10.80 -11.78 0.62
CA ALA A 108 12.11 -11.56 0.00
C ALA A 108 13.00 -10.61 0.82
N VAL A 109 12.45 -9.50 1.34
CA VAL A 109 13.20 -8.60 2.22
C VAL A 109 13.59 -9.27 3.54
N ARG A 110 12.72 -10.12 4.12
CA ARG A 110 13.09 -10.92 5.31
C ARG A 110 14.21 -11.90 5.01
N MET A 111 14.19 -12.55 3.84
CA MET A 111 15.28 -13.45 3.43
C MET A 111 16.60 -12.68 3.25
N MET A 112 16.57 -11.48 2.65
CA MET A 112 17.73 -10.59 2.60
C MET A 112 18.23 -10.24 4.00
N ARG A 113 17.33 -9.86 4.91
CA ARG A 113 17.66 -9.54 6.31
C ARG A 113 18.36 -10.72 6.98
N ASP A 114 17.81 -11.91 6.86
CA ASP A 114 18.33 -13.10 7.52
C ASP A 114 19.69 -13.50 6.93
N ALA A 115 19.88 -13.36 5.62
CA ALA A 115 21.17 -13.57 4.96
C ALA A 115 22.23 -12.56 5.42
N VAL A 116 21.92 -11.26 5.41
CA VAL A 116 22.84 -10.22 5.88
C VAL A 116 23.14 -10.40 7.37
N SER A 117 22.15 -10.75 8.19
CA SER A 117 22.36 -11.07 9.60
C SER A 117 23.29 -12.27 9.77
N GLY A 118 23.21 -13.27 8.89
CA GLY A 118 24.12 -14.42 8.82
C GLY A 118 25.52 -14.08 8.31
N GLY A 119 25.75 -12.85 7.84
CA GLY A 119 27.04 -12.38 7.35
C GLY A 119 27.20 -12.38 5.84
N ALA A 120 26.11 -12.55 5.08
CA ALA A 120 26.13 -12.31 3.64
C ALA A 120 26.59 -10.88 3.35
N ARG A 121 27.55 -10.74 2.44
CA ARG A 121 28.14 -9.47 2.03
C ARG A 121 27.54 -9.00 0.72
N ILE A 122 27.69 -7.72 0.42
CA ILE A 122 27.16 -7.12 -0.81
C ILE A 122 27.67 -7.77 -2.11
N ASP A 123 28.89 -8.33 -2.06
CA ASP A 123 29.59 -9.00 -3.17
C ASP A 123 29.36 -10.52 -3.22
N SER A 124 28.48 -11.06 -2.38
CA SER A 124 28.16 -12.49 -2.39
C SER A 124 27.06 -12.82 -3.39
N ASP A 125 27.20 -13.94 -4.10
CA ASP A 125 26.18 -14.48 -5.02
C ASP A 125 24.80 -14.59 -4.34
N GLN A 126 24.80 -15.02 -3.07
CA GLN A 126 23.60 -15.13 -2.25
C GLN A 126 22.88 -13.77 -2.11
N PHE A 127 23.62 -12.70 -1.83
CA PHE A 127 23.03 -11.38 -1.67
C PHE A 127 22.53 -10.81 -3.01
N GLU A 128 23.26 -11.07 -4.10
CA GLU A 128 22.86 -10.65 -5.44
C GLU A 128 21.56 -11.36 -5.87
N GLU A 129 21.47 -12.68 -5.68
CA GLU A 129 20.28 -13.46 -6.01
C GLU A 129 19.04 -12.98 -5.23
N LEU A 130 19.20 -12.78 -3.92
CA LEU A 130 18.11 -12.28 -3.07
C LEU A 130 17.69 -10.86 -3.46
N THR A 131 18.66 -10.01 -3.84
CA THR A 131 18.38 -8.65 -4.32
C THR A 131 17.59 -8.69 -5.61
N ARG A 132 17.98 -9.52 -6.59
CA ARG A 132 17.27 -9.68 -7.86
C ARG A 132 15.83 -10.12 -7.63
N ARG A 133 15.63 -11.17 -6.83
CA ARG A 133 14.30 -11.67 -6.46
C ARG A 133 13.45 -10.60 -5.77
N TYR A 134 14.03 -9.81 -4.86
CA TYR A 134 13.33 -8.71 -4.21
C TYR A 134 12.88 -7.64 -5.22
N LEU A 135 13.75 -7.27 -6.16
CA LEU A 135 13.43 -6.26 -7.17
C LEU A 135 12.28 -6.71 -8.07
N ASP A 136 12.28 -7.97 -8.50
CA ASP A 136 11.22 -8.55 -9.34
C ASP A 136 9.87 -8.55 -8.59
N LEU A 137 9.84 -9.07 -7.37
CA LEU A 137 8.62 -9.11 -6.54
C LEU A 137 8.11 -7.71 -6.18
N ARG A 138 9.01 -6.73 -6.04
CA ARG A 138 8.62 -5.33 -5.82
C ARG A 138 7.96 -4.74 -7.06
N LEU A 139 8.41 -5.10 -8.27
CA LEU A 139 7.77 -4.68 -9.51
C LEU A 139 6.38 -5.30 -9.63
N GLU A 140 6.24 -6.61 -9.39
CA GLU A 140 4.95 -7.31 -9.38
C GLU A 140 3.96 -6.67 -8.39
N THR A 141 4.42 -6.40 -7.16
CA THR A 141 3.61 -5.73 -6.13
C THR A 141 3.13 -4.36 -6.60
N ARG A 142 4.04 -3.55 -7.17
CA ARG A 142 3.72 -2.21 -7.66
C ARG A 142 2.71 -2.27 -8.81
N ASP A 143 2.85 -3.25 -9.69
CA ASP A 143 1.98 -3.38 -10.85
C ASP A 143 0.58 -3.86 -10.42
N ALA A 144 0.48 -4.76 -9.43
CA ALA A 144 -0.78 -5.11 -8.78
C ALA A 144 -1.46 -3.90 -8.10
N MET A 145 -0.70 -3.10 -7.34
CA MET A 145 -1.20 -1.87 -6.72
C MET A 145 -1.69 -0.85 -7.75
N ARG A 146 -1.01 -0.74 -8.89
CA ARG A 146 -1.44 0.13 -10.00
C ARG A 146 -2.74 -0.37 -10.60
N SER A 147 -2.84 -1.67 -10.88
CA SER A 147 -4.05 -2.27 -11.41
C SER A 147 -5.24 -2.05 -10.48
N ASP A 148 -5.07 -2.18 -9.16
CA ASP A 148 -6.13 -1.86 -8.19
C ASP A 148 -6.59 -0.40 -8.29
N ILE A 149 -5.65 0.56 -8.27
CA ILE A 149 -5.97 1.99 -8.40
C ILE A 149 -6.65 2.31 -9.74
N TRP A 150 -6.28 1.61 -10.81
CA TRP A 150 -6.84 1.82 -12.15
C TRP A 150 -8.22 1.18 -12.33
N THR A 151 -8.48 0.03 -11.70
CA THR A 151 -9.79 -0.65 -11.77
C THR A 151 -10.85 0.19 -11.05
N ASP A 152 -10.48 0.97 -10.03
CA ASP A 152 -11.33 1.97 -9.37
C ASP A 152 -11.61 3.25 -10.22
N ASN A 153 -11.08 3.35 -11.45
CA ASN A 153 -11.34 4.47 -12.37
C ASN A 153 -12.35 4.13 -13.49
N ALA A 154 -12.72 2.86 -13.66
CA ALA A 154 -13.67 2.37 -14.68
C ALA A 154 -15.09 2.24 -14.07
#